data_AF-A0A2N2MPD3-F1
#
_entry.id   AF-A0A2N2MPD3-F1
#
_cell.length_a   1.000
_cell.length_b   1.000
_cell.length_c   1.000
_cell.angle_alpha   90.00
_cell.angle_beta   90.00
_cell.angle_gamma   90.00
#
_symmetry.space_group_name_H-M   'P 1'
#
loop_
_entity.id
_entity.type
_entity.pdbx_description
1 polymer ?
#
loop_
_entity_poly.entity_id
_entity_poly.type
_entity_poly.pdbx_seq_one_letter_code
_entity_poly.pdbx_strand_id
1 'polypeptide(L)'
;MSTMKTVTPDEAVRVIKSGDHIHLSSVASSPQCLVSAMCCRGRSGELENVHIHHLHTEGPAPYANPEFEGIFQLESFFVGPNVRKQTQDGFADYIPVFLSETQ
;
A
#
# COMPACT_ATOMS: atom_id res chain seq x y z
N MET A 1 -13.86 -27.53 4.68
CA MET A 1 -13.61 -26.16 5.14
C MET A 1 -12.11 -25.97 5.23
N SER A 2 -11.55 -24.99 4.52
CA SER A 2 -10.12 -24.68 4.66
C SER A 2 -9.88 -24.10 6.05
N THR A 3 -8.96 -24.69 6.81
CA THR A 3 -8.60 -24.22 8.15
C THR A 3 -7.97 -22.83 8.03
N MET A 4 -8.42 -21.85 8.81
CA MET A 4 -7.78 -20.54 8.85
C MET A 4 -6.31 -20.68 9.30
N LYS A 5 -5.37 -20.14 8.51
CA LYS A 5 -3.95 -20.11 8.85
C LYS A 5 -3.62 -18.80 9.56
N THR A 6 -3.31 -18.88 10.86
CA THR A 6 -2.82 -17.74 11.64
C THR A 6 -1.30 -17.66 11.57
N VAL A 7 -0.77 -16.51 11.17
CA VAL A 7 0.67 -16.25 11.01
C VAL A 7 1.00 -14.84 11.49
N THR A 8 2.29 -14.52 11.64
CA THR A 8 2.71 -13.15 11.94
C THR A 8 2.53 -12.23 10.73
N PRO A 9 2.45 -10.90 10.92
CA PRO A 9 2.45 -9.94 9.81
C PRO A 9 3.65 -10.12 8.88
N ASP A 10 4.85 -10.31 9.44
CA ASP A 10 6.09 -10.51 8.67
C ASP A 10 6.01 -11.77 7.79
N GLU A 11 5.47 -12.88 8.29
CA GLU A 11 5.25 -14.08 7.49
C GLU A 11 4.18 -13.84 6.42
N ALA A 12 3.07 -13.18 6.77
CA ALA A 12 1.96 -12.93 5.86
C ALA A 12 2.40 -12.14 4.62
N VAL A 13 3.21 -11.09 4.80
CA VAL A 13 3.64 -10.23 3.69
C VAL A 13 4.74 -10.84 2.82
N ARG A 14 5.31 -12.01 3.16
CA ARG A 14 6.35 -12.68 2.34
C ARG A 14 5.86 -13.08 0.95
N VAL A 15 4.56 -13.16 0.75
CA VAL A 15 3.97 -13.50 -0.54
C VAL A 15 4.11 -12.39 -1.58
N ILE A 16 4.35 -11.15 -1.14
CA ILE A 16 4.56 -9.98 -2.00
C ILE A 16 5.91 -10.11 -2.72
N LYS A 17 5.90 -9.86 -4.02
CA LYS A 17 7.06 -9.86 -4.91
C LYS A 17 7.22 -8.50 -5.59
N SER A 18 8.44 -8.20 -6.04
CA SER A 18 8.70 -7.04 -6.89
C SER A 18 7.81 -7.04 -8.13
N GLY A 19 7.27 -5.89 -8.51
CA GLY A 19 6.32 -5.77 -9.61
C GLY A 19 4.86 -6.12 -9.27
N ASP A 20 4.56 -6.60 -8.06
CA ASP A 20 3.17 -6.91 -7.69
C ASP A 20 2.30 -5.65 -7.60
N HIS A 21 1.02 -5.82 -7.91
CA HIS A 21 -0.03 -4.83 -7.66
C HIS A 21 -0.86 -5.25 -6.46
N ILE A 22 -0.87 -4.43 -5.41
CA ILE A 22 -1.51 -4.70 -4.12
C ILE A 22 -2.69 -3.76 -3.96
N HIS A 23 -3.88 -4.32 -3.73
CA HIS A 23 -5.04 -3.53 -3.32
C HIS A 23 -5.16 -3.55 -1.78
N LEU A 24 -5.11 -2.40 -1.14
CA LEU A 24 -5.31 -2.28 0.31
C LEU A 24 -6.77 -1.99 0.65
N SER A 25 -7.30 -2.71 1.63
CA SER A 25 -8.57 -2.35 2.26
C SER A 25 -8.53 -0.90 2.74
N SER A 26 -9.65 -0.21 2.59
CA SER A 26 -9.74 1.25 2.78
C SER A 26 -10.41 1.64 4.11
N VAL A 27 -10.42 2.93 4.40
CA VAL A 27 -11.00 3.56 5.59
C VAL A 27 -10.46 2.87 6.86
N ALA A 28 -11.31 2.57 7.85
CA ALA A 28 -10.93 1.94 9.10
C ALA A 28 -10.45 0.48 8.95
N SER A 29 -10.62 -0.13 7.78
CA SER A 29 -10.16 -1.50 7.49
C SER A 29 -8.72 -1.55 6.96
N SER A 30 -8.03 -0.41 6.89
CA SER A 30 -6.63 -0.33 6.46
C SER A 30 -5.74 -1.18 7.38
N PRO A 31 -5.04 -2.21 6.88
CA PRO A 31 -4.36 -3.20 7.72
C PRO A 31 -2.98 -2.70 8.17
N GLN A 32 -2.96 -1.81 9.16
CA GLN A 32 -1.76 -1.08 9.60
C GLN A 32 -0.57 -2.00 9.98
N CYS A 33 -0.83 -3.17 10.59
CA CYS A 33 0.25 -4.11 10.91
C CYS A 33 0.90 -4.73 9.66
N LEU A 34 0.11 -5.03 8.61
CA LEU A 34 0.62 -5.55 7.35
C LEU A 34 1.33 -4.46 6.55
N VAL A 35 0.81 -3.24 6.57
CA VAL A 35 1.46 -2.06 5.98
C VAL A 35 2.86 -1.86 6.57
N SER A 36 2.97 -1.91 7.91
CA SER A 36 4.26 -1.79 8.59
C SER A 36 5.24 -2.90 8.19
N ALA A 37 4.80 -4.16 8.17
CA ALA A 37 5.64 -5.30 7.80
C ALA A 37 6.09 -5.24 6.33
N MET A 38 5.20 -4.83 5.42
CA MET A 38 5.52 -4.60 4.01
C MET A 38 6.58 -3.50 3.86
N CYS A 39 6.45 -2.38 4.56
CA CYS A 39 7.42 -1.30 4.53
C CYS A 39 8.78 -1.72 5.09
N CYS A 40 8.82 -2.59 6.10
CA CYS A 40 10.07 -3.17 6.59
C CYS A 40 10.79 -3.96 5.48
N ARG A 41 10.07 -4.76 4.68
CA ARG A 41 10.64 -5.46 3.51
C ARG A 41 11.11 -4.50 2.41
N GLY A 42 10.41 -3.38 2.22
CA GLY A 42 10.87 -2.32 1.34
C GLY A 42 12.22 -1.76 1.80
N ARG A 43 12.34 -1.40 3.09
CA ARG A 43 13.58 -0.85 3.65
C ARG A 43 14.76 -1.83 3.65
N SER A 44 14.49 -3.14 3.71
CA SER A 44 15.54 -4.17 3.62
C SER A 44 16.05 -4.38 2.19
N GLY A 45 15.46 -3.73 1.19
CA GLY A 45 15.82 -3.88 -0.22
C GLY A 45 15.31 -5.18 -0.85
N GLU A 46 14.32 -5.83 -0.24
CA GLU A 46 13.73 -7.08 -0.77
C GLU A 46 12.71 -6.85 -1.90
N LEU A 47 12.22 -5.62 -2.04
CA LEU A 47 11.14 -5.26 -2.95
C LEU A 47 11.56 -4.08 -3.83
N GLU A 48 11.13 -4.11 -5.08
CA GLU A 48 11.24 -3.02 -6.03
C GLU A 48 9.97 -2.95 -6.88
N ASN A 49 9.59 -1.74 -7.29
CA ASN A 49 8.48 -1.49 -8.20
C ASN A 49 7.16 -2.18 -7.82
N VAL A 50 6.77 -2.14 -6.54
CA VAL A 50 5.48 -2.68 -6.07
C VAL A 50 4.43 -1.58 -6.12
N HIS A 51 3.32 -1.84 -6.82
CA HIS A 51 2.25 -0.86 -7.00
C HIS A 51 1.19 -1.05 -5.91
N ILE A 52 0.80 0.04 -5.26
CA ILE A 52 -0.18 0.06 -4.18
C ILE A 52 -1.41 0.84 -4.64
N HIS A 53 -2.57 0.20 -4.57
CA HIS A 53 -3.86 0.78 -4.92
C HIS A 53 -4.78 0.81 -3.72
N HIS A 54 -5.41 1.96 -3.49
CA HIS A 54 -6.45 2.08 -2.48
C HIS A 54 -7.35 3.29 -2.74
N LEU A 55 -8.54 3.25 -2.13
CA LEU A 55 -9.31 4.45 -1.81
C LEU A 55 -8.74 5.09 -0.54
N HIS A 56 -9.37 6.13 0.01
CA HIS A 56 -8.94 6.74 1.27
C HIS A 56 -8.59 5.69 2.37
N THR A 57 -7.40 5.76 2.95
CA THR A 57 -6.97 4.90 4.08
C THR A 57 -6.90 5.70 5.38
N GLU A 58 -7.26 5.07 6.49
CA GLU A 58 -7.05 5.64 7.83
C GLU A 58 -5.68 5.26 8.38
N GLY A 59 -5.05 6.19 9.10
CA GLY A 59 -3.71 6.02 9.67
C GLY A 59 -2.57 6.38 8.71
N PRO A 60 -1.32 6.11 9.09
CA PRO A 60 -0.16 6.46 8.28
C PRO A 60 -0.09 5.61 7.00
N ALA A 61 0.41 6.21 5.93
CA ALA A 61 0.68 5.58 4.64
C ALA A 61 2.17 5.67 4.31
N PRO A 62 3.06 5.03 5.10
CA PRO A 62 4.50 5.25 5.01
C PRO A 62 5.10 4.80 3.68
N TYR A 63 4.45 3.87 2.98
CA TYR A 63 4.84 3.43 1.63
C TYR A 63 4.85 4.56 0.59
N ALA A 64 4.17 5.68 0.83
CA ALA A 64 4.19 6.83 -0.07
C ALA A 64 5.33 7.83 0.23
N ASN A 65 6.12 7.60 1.29
CA ASN A 65 7.20 8.50 1.65
C ASN A 65 8.32 8.48 0.59
N PRO A 66 9.04 9.60 0.37
CA PRO A 66 10.15 9.67 -0.59
C PRO A 66 11.25 8.62 -0.37
N GLU A 67 11.41 8.09 0.85
CA GLU A 67 12.36 7.01 1.16
C GLU A 67 12.08 5.71 0.37
N PHE A 68 10.86 5.55 -0.16
CA PHE A 68 10.41 4.36 -0.89
C PHE A 68 10.30 4.59 -2.41
N GLU A 69 10.84 5.69 -2.93
CA GLU A 69 10.89 5.91 -4.38
C GLU A 69 11.61 4.74 -5.08
N GLY A 70 10.99 4.19 -6.14
CA GLY A 70 11.45 2.99 -6.83
C GLY A 70 11.14 1.65 -6.14
N ILE A 71 10.71 1.69 -4.86
CA ILE A 71 10.29 0.50 -4.10
C ILE A 71 8.78 0.34 -4.15
N PHE A 72 8.05 1.39 -3.76
CA PHE A 72 6.59 1.43 -3.78
C PHE A 72 6.11 2.58 -4.66
N GLN A 73 5.15 2.30 -5.54
CA GLN A 73 4.41 3.31 -6.29
C GLN A 73 2.98 3.35 -5.79
N LEU A 74 2.58 4.46 -5.18
CA LEU A 74 1.19 4.65 -4.77
C LEU A 74 0.37 5.18 -5.95
N GLU A 75 -0.68 4.44 -6.32
CA GLU A 75 -1.65 4.78 -7.34
C GLU A 75 -3.06 4.86 -6.70
N SER A 76 -3.38 6.04 -6.16
CA SER A 76 -4.61 6.24 -5.38
C SER A 76 -5.84 6.44 -6.26
N PHE A 77 -6.94 5.75 -5.95
CA PHE A 77 -8.27 6.06 -6.53
C PHE A 77 -8.98 7.19 -5.78
N PHE A 78 -8.58 7.46 -4.54
CA PHE A 78 -9.06 8.59 -3.75
C PHE A 78 -7.94 9.09 -2.81
N VAL A 79 -7.53 10.34 -2.98
CA VAL A 79 -6.41 10.92 -2.23
C VAL A 79 -6.86 11.35 -0.83
N GLY A 80 -6.38 10.64 0.19
CA GLY A 80 -6.57 10.97 1.60
C GLY A 80 -5.64 12.05 2.14
N PRO A 81 -5.89 12.59 3.34
CA PRO A 81 -5.01 13.59 3.95
C PRO A 81 -3.61 13.05 4.25
N ASN A 82 -3.48 11.75 4.51
CA ASN A 82 -2.23 11.05 4.80
C ASN A 82 -1.26 10.90 3.62
N VAL A 83 -1.75 11.08 2.38
CA VAL A 83 -0.95 10.97 1.14
C VAL A 83 -1.03 12.20 0.24
N ARG A 84 -1.86 13.21 0.59
CA ARG A 84 -2.10 14.40 -0.24
C ARG A 84 -0.82 15.15 -0.57
N LYS A 85 0.08 15.30 0.39
CA LYS A 85 1.35 15.98 0.17
C LYS A 85 2.24 15.20 -0.80
N GLN A 86 2.34 13.90 -0.62
CA GLN A 86 3.12 12.99 -1.47
C GLN A 86 2.61 13.03 -2.91
N THR A 87 1.28 13.04 -3.11
CA THR A 87 0.68 13.23 -4.43
C THR A 87 1.03 14.59 -5.05
N GLN A 88 0.94 15.67 -4.27
CA GLN A 88 1.26 17.02 -4.75
C GLN A 88 2.75 17.21 -5.07
N ASP A 89 3.62 16.54 -4.34
CA ASP A 89 5.07 16.59 -4.52
C ASP A 89 5.57 15.65 -5.63
N GLY A 90 4.69 14.82 -6.22
CA GLY A 90 5.02 13.92 -7.34
C GLY A 90 5.51 12.52 -6.94
N PHE A 91 5.41 12.14 -5.66
CA PHE A 91 5.80 10.81 -5.16
C PHE A 91 4.66 9.77 -5.21
N ALA A 92 3.46 10.18 -5.58
CA ALA A 92 2.29 9.31 -5.69
C ALA A 92 1.35 9.79 -6.79
N ASP A 93 0.71 8.84 -7.46
CA ASP A 93 -0.25 9.10 -8.54
C ASP A 93 -1.69 9.11 -8.04
N TYR A 94 -2.53 9.85 -8.77
CA TYR A 94 -3.97 9.83 -8.63
C TYR A 94 -4.61 9.31 -9.92
N ILE A 95 -5.37 8.21 -9.81
CA ILE A 95 -6.13 7.62 -10.91
C ILE A 95 -7.59 8.08 -10.76
N PRO A 96 -8.09 8.96 -11.66
CA PRO A 96 -9.48 9.39 -11.62
C PRO A 96 -10.41 8.28 -12.11
N VAL A 97 -11.31 7.83 -11.25
CA VAL A 97 -12.27 6.75 -11.53
C VAL A 97 -13.51 6.92 -10.64
N PHE A 98 -14.68 6.45 -11.09
CA PHE A 98 -15.87 6.44 -10.23
C PHE A 98 -15.70 5.40 -9.13
N LEU A 99 -16.19 5.71 -7.92
CA LEU A 99 -16.11 4.80 -6.78
C LEU A 99 -16.71 3.42 -7.08
N SER A 100 -17.81 3.37 -7.84
CA SER A 100 -18.49 2.14 -8.27
C SER A 100 -17.69 1.25 -9.22
N GLU A 101 -16.54 1.71 -9.73
CA GLU A 101 -15.73 1.01 -10.72
C GLU A 101 -14.35 0.59 -10.16
N THR A 102 -14.17 0.66 -8.83
CA THR A 102 -12.90 0.36 -8.15
C THR A 102 -12.80 -1.04 -7.55
N GLN A 103 -13.90 -1.81 -7.52
CA GLN A 103 -14.02 -3.14 -6.90
C GLN A 103 -14.94 -4.06 -7.70
#